data_AF-A0A952KET0-F1
#
_entry.id   AF-A0A952KET0-F1
#
_cell.length_a   1.000
_cell.length_b   1.000
_cell.length_c   1.000
_cell.angle_alpha   90.00
_cell.angle_beta   90.00
_cell.angle_gamma   90.00
#
_symmetry.space_group_name_H-M   'P 1'
#
loop_
_entity.id
_entity.type
_entity.pdbx_description
1 polymer ?
#
loop_
_entity_poly.entity_id
_entity_poly.type
_entity_poly.pdbx_seq_one_letter_code
_entity_poly.pdbx_strand_id
1 'polypeptide(L)'
;MPKARPPGAKSAAGLLPFKRLLLVLGVVATVYAAVLLIWGDSPKTSLALLWSATGAQAAGLCLLNYLLRGLRWRFWMGRYGRHFGLVQGLRLYLAGYAFTPTPGNVGEAVRGLMLARQPLGAAQSLAIFGAERLADLLCLMLLCLPALGWVLGHGALQAVSTLISALLAVAALVLLAVLGLLFKHRDRVFAGLPWLQEAWHCLSVRPWLWFGL
;
A
#
# COMPACT_ATOMS: atom_id res chain seq x y z
N MET A 1 -15.17 47.58 27.35
CA MET A 1 -14.66 47.30 25.98
C MET A 1 -13.56 46.24 26.03
N PRO A 2 -13.84 44.97 25.69
CA PRO A 2 -12.82 43.94 25.51
C PRO A 2 -12.41 43.81 24.03
N LYS A 3 -11.09 43.75 23.78
CA LYS A 3 -10.42 43.67 22.46
C LYS A 3 -10.95 42.55 21.56
N ALA A 4 -11.29 42.90 20.33
CA ALA A 4 -11.62 41.96 19.26
C ALA A 4 -10.44 41.05 18.90
N ARG A 5 -10.71 39.75 18.75
CA ARG A 5 -9.79 38.73 18.22
C ARG A 5 -9.52 38.99 16.73
N PRO A 6 -8.27 38.83 16.24
CA PRO A 6 -7.99 38.94 14.81
C PRO A 6 -8.62 37.77 14.03
N PRO A 7 -9.12 38.01 12.80
CA PRO A 7 -9.81 37.02 12.00
C PRO A 7 -8.85 36.08 11.25
N GLY A 8 -9.21 34.79 11.24
CA GLY A 8 -9.01 33.91 10.09
C GLY A 8 -7.59 33.47 9.78
N ALA A 9 -7.07 32.50 10.55
CA ALA A 9 -6.06 31.59 10.01
C ALA A 9 -6.69 30.79 8.86
N LYS A 10 -6.47 31.24 7.62
CA LYS A 10 -6.85 30.51 6.41
C LYS A 10 -6.15 29.16 6.44
N SER A 11 -6.93 28.09 6.60
CA SER A 11 -6.47 26.72 6.36
C SER A 11 -5.96 26.65 4.93
N ALA A 12 -4.65 26.63 4.75
CA ALA A 12 -3.99 26.42 3.47
C ALA A 12 -4.16 24.94 3.07
N ALA A 13 -5.38 24.57 2.69
CA ALA A 13 -5.62 23.39 1.90
C ALA A 13 -5.08 23.71 0.49
N GLY A 14 -3.78 23.47 0.29
CA GLY A 14 -3.15 23.59 -1.01
C GLY A 14 -3.84 22.64 -1.99
N LEU A 15 -4.73 23.18 -2.81
CA LEU A 15 -5.28 22.49 -3.96
C LEU A 15 -4.08 22.07 -4.81
N LEU A 16 -3.84 20.75 -4.92
CA LEU A 16 -2.82 20.23 -5.81
C LEU A 16 -3.05 20.85 -7.20
N PRO A 17 -2.03 21.42 -7.85
CA PRO A 17 -2.22 22.13 -9.10
C PRO A 17 -2.70 21.13 -10.16
N PHE A 18 -4.00 21.19 -10.47
CA PHE A 18 -4.71 20.30 -11.40
C PHE A 18 -3.95 20.09 -12.72
N LYS A 19 -3.31 21.16 -13.22
CA LYS A 19 -2.45 21.13 -14.41
C LYS A 19 -1.24 20.21 -14.27
N ARG A 20 -0.59 20.17 -13.10
CA ARG A 20 0.54 19.26 -12.84
C ARG A 20 0.08 17.81 -12.73
N LEU A 21 -1.08 17.58 -12.12
CA LEU A 21 -1.67 16.22 -12.06
C LEU A 21 -1.96 15.68 -13.46
N LEU A 22 -2.60 16.49 -14.31
CA LEU A 22 -2.86 16.16 -15.72
C LEU A 22 -1.57 15.89 -16.50
N LEU A 23 -0.53 16.71 -16.30
CA LEU A 23 0.76 16.53 -16.96
C LEU A 23 1.41 15.21 -16.52
N VAL A 24 1.42 14.91 -15.21
CA VAL A 24 1.96 13.65 -14.68
C VAL A 24 1.18 12.46 -15.24
N LEU A 25 -0.15 12.50 -15.24
CA LEU A 25 -0.99 11.45 -15.84
C LEU A 25 -0.69 11.26 -17.33
N GLY A 26 -0.54 12.35 -18.08
CA GLY A 26 -0.21 12.32 -19.51
C GLY A 26 1.17 11.74 -19.78
N VAL A 27 2.18 12.10 -18.98
CA VAL A 27 3.53 11.53 -19.08
C VAL A 27 3.52 10.05 -18.76
N VAL A 28 2.88 9.64 -17.65
CA VAL A 28 2.78 8.22 -17.26
C VAL A 28 2.06 7.42 -18.34
N ALA A 29 0.95 7.93 -18.88
CA ALA A 29 0.22 7.26 -19.96
C ALA A 29 1.07 7.12 -21.24
N THR A 30 1.81 8.18 -21.61
CA THR A 30 2.68 8.17 -22.80
C THR A 30 3.84 7.19 -22.64
N VAL A 31 4.49 7.17 -21.46
CA VAL A 31 5.56 6.22 -21.16
C VAL A 31 5.03 4.78 -21.19
N TYR A 32 3.87 4.54 -20.59
CA TYR A 32 3.24 3.22 -20.59
C TYR A 32 2.90 2.77 -22.02
N ALA A 33 2.36 3.66 -22.85
CA ALA A 33 2.08 3.39 -24.25
C ALA A 33 3.37 3.12 -25.05
N ALA A 34 4.45 3.86 -24.81
CA ALA A 34 5.74 3.64 -25.45
C ALA A 34 6.34 2.27 -25.06
N VAL A 35 6.26 1.88 -23.78
CA VAL A 35 6.68 0.55 -23.32
C VAL A 35 5.87 -0.54 -24.00
N LEU A 36 4.55 -0.40 -24.08
CA LEU A 36 3.68 -1.35 -24.79
C LEU A 36 3.97 -1.42 -26.29
N LEU A 37 4.40 -0.32 -26.92
CA LEU A 37 4.76 -0.32 -28.35
C LEU A 37 6.09 -1.02 -28.61
N ILE A 38 7.04 -0.96 -27.68
CA ILE A 38 8.38 -1.54 -27.84
C ILE A 38 8.41 -3.01 -27.41
N TRP A 39 7.69 -3.36 -26.33
CA TRP A 39 7.76 -4.67 -25.67
C TRP A 39 6.41 -5.38 -25.55
N GLY A 40 5.31 -4.72 -25.87
CA GLY A 40 3.97 -5.29 -25.73
C GLY A 40 3.57 -6.11 -26.95
N ASP A 41 2.98 -7.27 -26.68
CA ASP A 41 2.23 -8.00 -27.70
C ASP A 41 1.10 -7.14 -28.26
N SER A 42 0.70 -7.42 -29.51
CA SER A 42 -0.42 -6.73 -30.15
C SER A 42 -1.63 -6.68 -29.20
N PRO A 43 -2.26 -5.50 -29.00
CA PRO A 43 -3.32 -5.34 -27.99
C PRO A 43 -4.48 -6.33 -28.19
N LYS A 44 -4.69 -6.81 -29.42
CA LYS A 44 -5.69 -7.84 -29.75
C LYS A 44 -5.39 -9.19 -29.07
N THR A 45 -4.12 -9.58 -29.00
CA THR A 45 -3.68 -10.84 -28.38
C THR A 45 -3.85 -10.77 -26.87
N SER A 46 -3.48 -9.66 -26.25
CA SER A 46 -3.64 -9.40 -24.82
C SER A 46 -5.11 -9.32 -24.40
N LEU A 47 -5.98 -8.75 -25.24
CA LEU A 47 -7.42 -8.71 -25.00
C LEU A 47 -8.06 -10.10 -25.14
N ALA A 48 -7.61 -10.93 -26.09
CA ALA A 48 -8.11 -12.29 -26.26
C ALA A 48 -7.80 -13.18 -25.04
N LEU A 49 -6.65 -12.97 -24.40
CA LEU A 49 -6.25 -13.64 -23.15
C LEU A 49 -7.18 -13.33 -21.96
N LEU A 50 -7.91 -12.21 -21.98
CA LEU A 50 -8.87 -11.93 -20.92
C LEU A 50 -10.03 -12.93 -20.94
N TRP A 51 -10.47 -13.37 -22.12
CA TRP A 51 -11.63 -14.26 -22.30
C TRP A 51 -11.24 -15.75 -22.23
N SER A 52 -9.98 -16.06 -22.00
CA SER A 52 -9.52 -17.43 -21.79
C SER A 52 -9.78 -17.90 -20.35
N ALA A 53 -9.57 -19.20 -20.10
CA ALA A 53 -9.58 -19.75 -18.75
C ALA A 53 -8.56 -19.06 -17.83
N THR A 54 -7.39 -18.67 -18.35
CA THR A 54 -6.36 -17.95 -17.58
C THR A 54 -6.82 -16.54 -17.22
N GLY A 55 -7.52 -15.85 -18.13
CA GLY A 55 -8.13 -14.55 -17.85
C GLY A 55 -9.22 -14.63 -16.78
N ALA A 56 -10.07 -15.66 -16.84
CA ALA A 56 -11.07 -15.93 -15.81
C ALA A 56 -10.44 -16.24 -14.44
N GLN A 57 -9.37 -17.03 -14.40
CA GLN A 57 -8.60 -17.28 -13.18
C GLN A 57 -7.99 -16.00 -12.61
N ALA A 58 -7.35 -15.18 -13.46
CA ALA A 58 -6.78 -13.91 -13.05
C ALA A 58 -7.85 -12.95 -12.49
N ALA A 59 -9.01 -12.86 -13.16
CA ALA A 59 -10.14 -12.06 -12.69
C ALA A 59 -10.66 -12.57 -11.33
N GLY A 60 -10.80 -13.90 -11.18
CA GLY A 60 -11.19 -14.52 -9.91
C GLY A 60 -10.21 -14.22 -8.79
N LEU A 61 -8.91 -14.31 -9.05
CA LEU A 61 -7.86 -13.96 -8.09
C LEU A 61 -7.87 -12.47 -7.72
N CYS A 62 -8.11 -11.57 -8.69
CA CYS A 62 -8.27 -10.14 -8.43
C CYS A 62 -9.48 -9.84 -7.55
N LEU A 63 -10.63 -10.45 -7.82
CA LEU A 63 -11.84 -10.29 -7.01
C LEU A 63 -11.65 -10.84 -5.60
N LEU A 64 -11.01 -12.01 -5.48
CA LEU A 64 -10.67 -12.59 -4.19
C LEU A 64 -9.71 -11.67 -3.42
N ASN A 65 -8.71 -11.09 -4.09
CA ASN A 65 -7.80 -10.12 -3.47
C ASN A 65 -8.54 -8.92 -2.88
N TYR A 66 -9.45 -8.31 -3.65
CA TYR A 66 -10.24 -7.17 -3.15
C TYR A 66 -11.17 -7.56 -2.02
N LEU A 67 -11.74 -8.76 -2.05
CA LEU A 67 -12.59 -9.27 -0.97
C LEU A 67 -11.78 -9.43 0.32
N LEU A 68 -10.68 -10.16 0.27
CA LEU A 68 -9.85 -10.44 1.44
C LEU A 68 -9.31 -9.13 2.07
N ARG A 69 -8.80 -8.21 1.25
CA ARG A 69 -8.34 -6.90 1.73
C ARG A 69 -9.47 -6.06 2.30
N GLY A 70 -10.65 -6.09 1.69
CA GLY A 70 -11.85 -5.44 2.24
C GLY A 70 -12.26 -6.01 3.60
N LEU A 71 -12.14 -7.33 3.79
CA LEU A 71 -12.40 -7.99 5.07
C LEU A 71 -11.37 -7.59 6.13
N ARG A 72 -10.08 -7.58 5.77
CA ARG A 72 -8.99 -7.14 6.64
C ARG A 72 -9.17 -5.69 7.08
N TRP A 73 -9.47 -4.81 6.14
CA TRP A 73 -9.73 -3.41 6.43
C TRP A 73 -10.91 -3.24 7.41
N ARG A 74 -12.00 -3.96 7.15
CA ARG A 74 -13.17 -3.96 8.04
C ARG A 74 -12.86 -4.49 9.43
N PHE A 75 -11.98 -5.49 9.54
CA PHE A 75 -11.49 -5.99 10.82
C PHE A 75 -10.75 -4.90 11.61
N TRP A 76 -9.84 -4.16 10.97
CA TRP A 76 -9.15 -3.05 11.62
C TRP A 76 -10.07 -1.88 11.97
N MET A 77 -11.07 -1.56 11.13
CA MET A 77 -12.11 -0.58 11.48
C MET A 77 -12.90 -0.96 12.74
N GLY A 78 -13.21 -2.25 12.89
CA GLY A 78 -13.90 -2.77 14.08
C GLY A 78 -13.12 -2.53 15.37
N ARG A 79 -11.78 -2.49 15.33
CA ARG A 79 -10.94 -2.22 16.50
C ARG A 79 -11.08 -0.78 17.02
N TYR A 80 -11.38 0.15 16.12
CA TYR A 80 -11.71 1.53 16.45
C TYR A 80 -13.19 1.71 16.81
N GLY A 81 -13.96 0.63 16.96
CA GLY A 81 -15.39 0.67 17.30
C GLY A 81 -16.30 1.01 16.12
N ARG A 82 -15.79 0.95 14.88
CA ARG A 82 -16.55 1.23 13.66
C ARG A 82 -16.92 -0.09 12.99
N HIS A 83 -18.09 -0.61 13.31
CA HIS A 83 -18.59 -1.89 12.80
C HIS A 83 -19.43 -1.69 11.55
N PHE A 84 -19.14 -2.46 10.50
CA PHE A 84 -19.90 -2.44 9.24
C PHE A 84 -20.31 -3.85 8.83
N GLY A 85 -21.43 -3.95 8.12
CA GLY A 85 -21.76 -5.17 7.38
C GLY A 85 -20.69 -5.51 6.33
N LEU A 86 -20.63 -6.77 5.89
CA LEU A 86 -19.67 -7.25 4.88
C LEU A 86 -19.66 -6.38 3.63
N VAL A 87 -20.84 -6.22 3.03
CA VAL A 87 -21.04 -5.46 1.79
C VAL A 87 -20.69 -3.98 1.97
N GLN A 88 -21.07 -3.39 3.11
CA GLN A 88 -20.78 -1.98 3.37
C GLN A 88 -19.29 -1.72 3.56
N GLY A 89 -18.60 -2.60 4.29
CA GLY A 89 -17.15 -2.54 4.44
C GLY A 89 -16.42 -2.67 3.10
N LEU A 90 -16.86 -3.59 2.24
CA LEU A 90 -16.27 -3.77 0.91
C LEU A 90 -16.54 -2.58 -0.03
N ARG A 91 -17.76 -2.03 -0.03
CA ARG A 91 -18.07 -0.81 -0.80
C ARG A 91 -17.20 0.36 -0.38
N LEU A 92 -17.00 0.54 0.92
CA LEU A 92 -16.19 1.62 1.47
C LEU A 92 -14.70 1.41 1.20
N TYR A 93 -14.24 0.15 1.25
CA TYR A 93 -12.90 -0.23 0.81
C TYR A 93 -12.67 0.14 -0.66
N LEU A 94 -13.60 -0.27 -1.54
CA LEU A 94 -13.52 0.01 -2.97
C LEU A 94 -13.62 1.49 -3.31
N ALA A 95 -14.42 2.26 -2.56
CA ALA A 95 -14.50 3.71 -2.72
C ALA A 95 -13.15 4.41 -2.49
N GLY A 96 -12.25 3.81 -1.68
CA GLY A 96 -10.88 4.30 -1.51
C GLY A 96 -10.07 4.32 -2.81
N TYR A 97 -10.42 3.49 -3.79
CA TYR A 97 -9.74 3.48 -5.09
C TYR A 97 -10.16 4.62 -6.03
N ALA A 98 -11.19 5.41 -5.69
CA ALA A 98 -11.64 6.53 -6.54
C ALA A 98 -10.53 7.57 -6.80
N PHE A 99 -9.58 7.69 -5.86
CA PHE A 99 -8.42 8.59 -6.00
C PHE A 99 -7.08 7.83 -6.04
N THR A 100 -7.05 6.58 -6.50
CA THR A 100 -5.80 5.84 -6.73
C THR A 100 -4.79 6.54 -7.64
N PRO A 101 -5.16 7.29 -8.70
CA PRO A 101 -4.15 7.98 -9.52
C PRO A 101 -3.50 9.19 -8.82
N THR A 102 -3.80 9.44 -7.54
CA THR A 102 -3.12 10.49 -6.75
C THR A 102 -1.80 9.98 -6.17
N PRO A 103 -0.74 10.81 -6.14
CA PRO A 103 0.53 10.41 -5.54
C PRO A 103 0.33 10.04 -4.06
N GLY A 104 0.78 8.85 -3.66
CA GLY A 104 0.64 8.35 -2.29
C GLY A 104 -0.70 7.68 -1.95
N ASN A 105 -1.52 7.36 -2.95
CA ASN A 105 -2.84 6.70 -2.80
C ASN A 105 -3.74 7.42 -1.78
N VAL A 106 -3.86 8.75 -1.92
CA VAL A 106 -4.59 9.60 -0.96
C VAL A 106 -6.01 9.10 -0.72
N GLY A 107 -6.69 8.59 -1.76
CA GLY A 107 -8.04 8.02 -1.62
C GLY A 107 -8.14 6.89 -0.60
N GLU A 108 -7.16 6.00 -0.58
CA GLU A 108 -7.09 4.90 0.38
C GLU A 108 -6.76 5.41 1.79
N ALA A 109 -5.89 6.42 1.88
CA ALA A 109 -5.50 7.03 3.15
C ALA A 109 -6.64 7.84 3.82
N VAL A 110 -7.54 8.42 3.03
CA VAL A 110 -8.63 9.28 3.55
C VAL A 110 -9.99 8.58 3.64
N ARG A 111 -10.13 7.33 3.18
CA ARG A 111 -11.44 6.65 3.22
C ARG A 111 -12.05 6.56 4.62
N GLY A 112 -11.22 6.44 5.65
CA GLY A 112 -11.65 6.46 7.06
C GLY A 112 -12.15 7.82 7.55
N LEU A 113 -11.71 8.92 6.92
CA LEU A 113 -12.16 10.28 7.19
C LEU A 113 -13.50 10.58 6.51
N MET A 114 -13.78 9.94 5.37
CA MET A 114 -14.97 10.21 4.55
C MET A 114 -16.25 9.48 5.03
N LEU A 115 -16.22 8.84 6.21
CA LEU A 115 -17.43 8.24 6.77
C LEU A 115 -18.44 9.31 7.17
N ALA A 116 -19.68 9.16 6.70
CA ALA A 116 -20.77 10.07 7.04
C ALA A 116 -21.13 10.07 8.54
N ARG A 117 -20.86 8.97 9.26
CA ARG A 117 -21.12 8.84 10.69
C ARG A 117 -19.85 8.33 11.38
N GLN A 118 -19.40 9.06 12.40
CA GLN A 118 -18.20 8.75 13.20
C GLN A 118 -16.92 8.57 12.36
N PRO A 119 -16.46 9.61 11.64
CA PRO A 119 -15.19 9.55 10.91
C PRO A 119 -14.04 9.19 11.84
N LEU A 120 -13.07 8.46 11.29
CA LEU A 120 -11.80 8.24 11.96
C LEU A 120 -11.01 9.55 12.04
N GLY A 121 -10.12 9.67 13.03
CA GLY A 121 -9.12 10.72 13.01
C GLY A 121 -8.13 10.55 11.86
N ALA A 122 -7.47 11.63 11.43
CA ALA A 122 -6.48 11.56 10.36
C ALA A 122 -5.34 10.59 10.68
N ALA A 123 -4.89 10.56 11.95
CA ALA A 123 -3.90 9.62 12.44
C ALA A 123 -4.38 8.16 12.34
N GLN A 124 -5.62 7.87 12.71
CA GLN A 124 -6.22 6.54 12.66
C GLN A 124 -6.39 6.04 11.22
N SER A 125 -6.88 6.91 10.32
CA SER A 125 -7.04 6.57 8.91
C SER A 125 -5.69 6.28 8.25
N LEU A 126 -4.69 7.12 8.55
CA LEU A 126 -3.31 6.92 8.07
C LEU A 126 -2.65 5.68 8.69
N ALA A 127 -2.94 5.39 9.96
CA ALA A 127 -2.44 4.21 10.65
C ALA A 127 -2.96 2.91 10.02
N ILE A 128 -4.26 2.83 9.75
CA ILE A 128 -4.87 1.69 9.07
C ILE A 128 -4.30 1.53 7.66
N PHE A 129 -4.16 2.63 6.91
CA PHE A 129 -3.55 2.61 5.58
C PHE A 129 -2.09 2.13 5.63
N GLY A 130 -1.29 2.67 6.54
CA GLY A 130 0.11 2.25 6.74
C GLY A 130 0.23 0.79 7.14
N ALA A 131 -0.61 0.33 8.07
CA ALA A 131 -0.69 -1.07 8.46
C ALA A 131 -1.03 -1.98 7.26
N GLU A 132 -1.91 -1.55 6.35
CA GLU A 132 -2.21 -2.33 5.14
C GLU A 132 -0.99 -2.46 4.26
N ARG A 133 -0.32 -1.32 3.96
CA ARG A 133 0.85 -1.33 3.08
C ARG A 133 1.99 -2.17 3.66
N LEU A 134 2.19 -2.11 4.98
CA LEU A 134 3.18 -2.93 5.67
C LEU A 134 2.81 -4.42 5.64
N ALA A 135 1.54 -4.77 5.89
CA ALA A 135 1.06 -6.15 5.80
C ALA A 135 1.23 -6.71 4.38
N ASP A 136 0.90 -5.92 3.36
CA ASP A 136 1.05 -6.30 1.95
C ASP A 136 2.53 -6.50 1.60
N LEU A 137 3.40 -5.58 2.03
CA LEU A 137 4.84 -5.69 1.83
C LEU A 137 5.41 -6.94 2.51
N LEU A 138 5.01 -7.22 3.76
CA LEU A 138 5.40 -8.42 4.48
C LEU A 138 4.98 -9.69 3.72
N CYS A 139 3.74 -9.74 3.24
CA CYS A 139 3.24 -10.88 2.47
C CYS A 139 4.04 -11.07 1.17
N LEU A 140 4.32 -9.98 0.43
CA LEU A 140 5.15 -10.01 -0.78
C LEU A 140 6.58 -10.48 -0.48
N MET A 141 7.19 -10.00 0.62
CA MET A 141 8.53 -10.44 1.02
C MET A 141 8.56 -11.95 1.33
N LEU A 142 7.54 -12.46 2.01
CA LEU A 142 7.43 -13.90 2.28
C LEU A 142 7.22 -14.72 1.01
N LEU A 143 6.43 -14.20 0.06
CA LEU A 143 6.21 -14.83 -1.24
C LEU A 143 7.51 -14.90 -2.09
N CYS A 144 8.46 -13.99 -1.86
CA CYS A 144 9.75 -14.01 -2.52
C CYS A 144 10.74 -15.04 -1.94
N LEU A 145 10.49 -15.61 -0.75
CA LEU A 145 11.42 -16.55 -0.11
C LEU A 145 11.70 -17.83 -0.94
N PRO A 146 10.70 -18.48 -1.57
CA PRO A 146 10.97 -19.64 -2.42
C PRO A 146 11.78 -19.27 -3.67
N ALA A 147 11.53 -18.10 -4.25
CA ALA A 147 12.31 -17.60 -5.38
C ALA A 147 13.78 -17.37 -4.98
N LEU A 148 14.02 -16.83 -3.79
CA LEU A 148 15.37 -16.72 -3.24
C LEU A 148 16.03 -18.09 -3.06
N GLY A 149 15.33 -19.08 -2.52
CA GLY A 149 15.83 -20.45 -2.40
C GLY A 149 16.16 -21.08 -3.75
N TRP A 150 15.32 -20.86 -4.77
CA TRP A 150 15.56 -21.32 -6.13
C TRP A 150 16.80 -20.67 -6.76
N VAL A 151 16.98 -19.36 -6.59
CA VAL A 151 18.16 -18.61 -7.07
C VAL A 151 19.43 -19.07 -6.37
N LEU A 152 19.39 -19.30 -5.05
CA LEU A 152 20.53 -19.82 -4.28
C LEU A 152 20.92 -21.26 -4.70
N GLY A 153 19.95 -22.08 -5.10
CA GLY A 153 20.16 -23.46 -5.54
C GLY A 153 20.56 -23.62 -7.01
N HIS A 154 20.19 -22.67 -7.87
CA HIS A 154 20.68 -22.61 -9.25
C HIS A 154 22.04 -21.92 -9.27
N GLY A 155 23.01 -22.46 -10.02
CA GLY A 155 24.36 -21.89 -10.19
C GLY A 155 24.42 -20.46 -10.78
N ALA A 156 23.30 -19.74 -10.87
CA ALA A 156 23.23 -18.33 -11.26
C ALA A 156 24.14 -17.45 -10.38
N LEU A 157 24.29 -17.76 -9.09
CA LEU A 157 25.25 -17.08 -8.21
C LEU A 157 26.72 -17.45 -8.49
N GLN A 158 26.98 -18.60 -9.10
CA GLN A 158 28.33 -19.00 -9.52
C GLN A 158 28.79 -18.28 -10.79
N ALA A 159 27.84 -17.82 -11.62
CA ALA A 159 28.09 -16.99 -12.80
C ALA A 159 28.30 -15.50 -12.46
N VAL A 160 27.90 -15.07 -11.27
CA VAL A 160 28.09 -13.71 -10.77
C VAL A 160 29.52 -13.59 -10.22
N SER A 161 30.24 -12.52 -10.60
CA SER A 161 31.57 -12.21 -10.06
C SER A 161 31.56 -12.23 -8.53
N THR A 162 32.60 -12.80 -7.91
CA THR A 162 32.79 -12.88 -6.46
C THR A 162 32.69 -11.52 -5.77
N LEU A 163 33.02 -10.44 -6.48
CA LEU A 163 32.94 -9.07 -6.00
C LEU A 163 31.49 -8.56 -5.93
N ILE A 164 30.64 -8.92 -6.90
CA ILE A 164 29.22 -8.53 -6.91
C ILE A 164 28.44 -9.31 -5.84
N SER A 165 28.72 -10.59 -5.66
CA SER A 165 28.10 -11.39 -4.60
C SER A 165 28.51 -10.90 -3.20
N ALA A 166 29.77 -10.53 -3.00
CA ALA A 166 30.23 -9.90 -1.76
C ALA A 166 29.53 -8.56 -1.49
N LEU A 167 29.40 -7.69 -2.51
CA LEU A 167 28.69 -6.41 -2.38
C LEU A 167 27.20 -6.59 -2.04
N LEU A 168 26.51 -7.53 -2.69
CA LEU A 168 25.12 -7.85 -2.40
C LEU A 168 24.94 -8.41 -0.97
N ALA A 169 25.85 -9.26 -0.52
CA ALA A 169 25.82 -9.79 0.84
C ALA A 169 26.04 -8.69 1.89
N VAL A 170 27.00 -7.79 1.67
CA VAL A 170 27.24 -6.62 2.54
C VAL A 170 26.03 -5.69 2.53
N ALA A 171 25.44 -5.40 1.37
CA ALA A 171 24.24 -4.56 1.27
C ALA A 171 23.06 -5.18 2.02
N ALA A 172 22.86 -6.51 1.91
CA ALA A 172 21.84 -7.24 2.66
C ALA A 172 22.10 -7.18 4.18
N LEU A 173 23.35 -7.37 4.63
CA LEU A 173 23.72 -7.28 6.03
C LEU A 173 23.51 -5.87 6.60
N VAL A 174 23.90 -4.83 5.86
CA VAL A 174 23.65 -3.43 6.24
C VAL A 174 22.16 -3.16 6.32
N LEU A 175 21.38 -3.62 5.33
CA LEU A 175 19.92 -3.49 5.35
C LEU A 175 19.32 -4.17 6.59
N LEU A 176 19.72 -5.40 6.89
CA LEU A 176 19.27 -6.13 8.08
C LEU A 176 19.67 -5.43 9.38
N ALA A 177 20.88 -4.89 9.46
CA ALA A 177 21.35 -4.14 10.62
C ALA A 177 20.57 -2.83 10.81
N VAL A 178 20.31 -2.09 9.74
CA VAL A 178 19.48 -0.87 9.75
C VAL A 178 18.06 -1.21 10.18
N LEU A 179 17.45 -2.23 9.59
CA LEU A 179 16.12 -2.70 9.98
C LEU A 179 16.07 -3.14 11.45
N GLY A 180 17.08 -3.86 11.92
CA GLY A 180 17.21 -4.27 13.33
C GLY A 180 17.37 -3.08 14.28
N LEU A 181 18.15 -2.07 13.90
CA LEU A 181 18.34 -0.85 14.68
C LEU A 181 17.06 -0.01 14.72
N LEU A 182 16.37 0.13 13.58
CA LEU A 182 15.05 0.75 13.51
C LEU A 182 14.02 0.02 14.37
N PHE A 183 14.04 -1.32 14.37
CA PHE A 183 13.17 -2.12 15.22
C PHE A 183 13.48 -1.95 16.70
N LYS A 184 14.77 -1.91 17.07
CA LYS A 184 15.24 -1.68 18.44
C LYS A 184 14.90 -0.27 18.93
N HIS A 185 14.93 0.72 18.05
CA HIS A 185 14.65 2.12 18.38
C HIS A 185 13.24 2.55 17.98
N ARG A 186 12.36 1.59 17.68
CA ARG A 186 11.01 1.84 17.18
C ARG A 186 10.23 2.79 18.08
N ASP A 187 10.32 2.64 19.40
CA ASP A 187 9.54 3.44 20.34
C ASP A 187 9.99 4.91 20.32
N ARG A 188 11.29 5.16 20.11
CA ARG A 188 11.86 6.51 19.94
C ARG A 188 11.52 7.10 18.58
N VAL A 189 11.57 6.30 17.52
CA VAL A 189 11.21 6.73 16.15
C VAL A 189 9.71 7.03 16.05
N PHE A 190 8.87 6.22 16.71
CA PHE A 190 7.42 6.34 16.68
C PHE A 190 6.90 7.40 17.65
N ALA A 191 7.69 7.83 18.64
CA ALA A 191 7.30 8.88 19.60
C ALA A 191 6.92 10.21 18.92
N GLY A 192 7.52 10.54 17.78
CA GLY A 192 7.21 11.75 17.02
C GLY A 192 6.02 11.62 16.06
N LEU A 193 5.50 10.41 15.84
CA LEU A 193 4.53 10.10 14.79
C LEU A 193 3.41 9.18 15.34
N PRO A 194 2.32 9.74 15.87
CA PRO A 194 1.27 8.97 16.52
C PRO A 194 0.61 7.94 15.60
N TRP A 195 0.56 8.20 14.29
CA TRP A 195 0.02 7.26 13.31
C TRP A 195 0.87 5.97 13.18
N LEU A 196 2.20 6.03 13.41
CA LEU A 196 3.07 4.85 13.36
C LEU A 196 2.81 3.93 14.56
N GLN A 197 2.61 4.52 15.73
CA GLN A 197 2.25 3.76 16.95
C GLN A 197 0.91 3.05 16.75
N GLU A 198 -0.08 3.75 16.21
CA GLU A 198 -1.38 3.16 15.90
C GLU A 198 -1.30 2.10 14.80
N ALA A 199 -0.46 2.28 13.77
CA ALA A 199 -0.26 1.30 12.72
C ALA A 199 0.36 0.01 13.29
N TRP A 200 1.36 0.15 14.16
CA TRP A 200 1.96 -0.98 14.88
C TRP A 200 0.94 -1.70 15.77
N HIS A 201 0.08 -0.93 16.44
CA HIS A 201 -1.00 -1.50 17.23
C HIS A 201 -1.99 -2.29 16.35
N CYS A 202 -2.33 -1.80 15.15
CA CYS A 202 -3.18 -2.55 14.20
C CYS A 202 -2.52 -3.87 13.76
N LEU A 203 -1.21 -3.87 13.48
CA LEU A 203 -0.46 -5.05 13.05
C LEU A 203 -0.25 -6.08 14.16
N SER A 204 -0.08 -5.64 15.41
CA SER A 204 0.11 -6.55 16.55
C SER A 204 -1.17 -7.26 16.99
N VAL A 205 -2.34 -6.73 16.63
CA VAL A 205 -3.63 -7.31 17.01
C VAL A 205 -4.01 -8.47 16.08
N ARG A 206 -4.01 -9.69 16.63
CA ARG A 206 -4.41 -10.94 15.96
C ARG A 206 -3.70 -11.15 14.61
N PRO A 207 -2.35 -11.30 14.61
CA PRO A 207 -1.55 -11.40 13.39
C PRO A 207 -2.01 -12.48 12.43
N TRP A 208 -2.37 -13.64 12.95
CA TRP A 208 -2.84 -14.76 12.15
C TRP A 208 -4.13 -14.48 11.38
N LEU A 209 -5.04 -13.67 11.94
CA LEU A 209 -6.31 -13.35 11.28
C LEU A 209 -6.11 -12.38 10.14
N TRP A 210 -5.37 -11.30 10.34
CA TRP A 210 -5.14 -10.35 9.25
C TRP A 210 -4.13 -10.88 8.23
N PHE A 211 -3.28 -11.83 8.58
CA PHE A 211 -2.36 -12.48 7.63
C PHE A 211 -3.11 -13.41 6.65
N GLY A 212 -4.22 -14.02 7.08
CA GLY A 212 -5.08 -14.84 6.24
C GLY A 212 -6.08 -14.04 5.38
N LEU A 213 -6.08 -12.71 5.49
CA LEU A 213 -6.97 -11.77 4.79
C LEU A 213 -6.16 -10.74 3.99
#